data_AF-A0A6C9EFJ6-F1
#
_entry.id   AF-A0A6C9EFJ6-F1
#
_cell.length_a   1.000
_cell.length_b   1.000
_cell.length_c   1.000
_cell.angle_alpha   90.00
_cell.angle_beta   90.00
_cell.angle_gamma   90.00
#
_symmetry.space_group_name_H-M   'P 1'
#
loop_
_entity.id
_entity.type
_entity.pdbx_description
1 polymer ?
#
loop_
_entity_poly.entity_id
_entity_poly.type
_entity_poly.pdbx_seq_one_letter_code
_entity_poly.pdbx_strand_id
1 'polypeptide(L)'
;MGTNSMRRIVEAAGGILYRWKDDAEPTRASSPSVKSNIATDGTIIANTTDSDGETTAAPGASDAASTPDPAQADSPATADNVLNRIELCIVHRPKYDDWSWPKGKVDPHESHRHAAVREIGEESGLPVELGPYLGDIEYALSEEGRKQRHTKDRSADTKHIQFWMATPISAIDNLRRTHAFGPVHRADIGEIDEVLWLTPAEARKKLSHSTDKDILALFVDRVQEGALDAVPVIIVRHGKAEARKLWKGSDENRPITPRGAAAAYALNRELACFNPNRLATSPWVRCQETLEMFAWQTGRDMVHLDPLTEDAYAAAPDTAWE
;
A
#
# COMPACT_ATOMS: atom_id res chain seq x y z
N MET A 1 33.60 19.50 32.15
CA MET A 1 33.31 19.06 30.77
C MET A 1 31.93 18.43 30.78
N GLY A 2 30.90 19.15 30.32
CA GLY A 2 29.56 18.58 30.21
C GLY A 2 29.58 17.53 29.11
N THR A 3 29.28 16.28 29.46
CA THR A 3 29.01 15.23 28.48
C THR A 3 27.75 15.65 27.73
N ASN A 4 27.92 16.12 26.50
CA ASN A 4 26.81 16.38 25.59
C ASN A 4 26.24 15.01 25.22
N SER A 5 25.39 14.47 26.10
CA SER A 5 24.76 13.17 25.90
C SER A 5 23.81 13.33 24.73
N MET A 6 24.24 12.79 23.59
CA MET A 6 23.47 12.84 22.35
C MET A 6 22.22 12.00 22.56
N ARG A 7 21.05 12.64 22.51
CA ARG A 7 19.74 12.00 22.67
C ARG A 7 19.65 10.74 21.80
N ARG A 8 19.32 9.60 22.41
CA ARG A 8 19.12 8.37 21.65
C ARG A 8 17.68 8.30 21.16
N ILE A 9 17.51 8.10 19.85
CA ILE A 9 16.22 7.83 19.24
C ILE A 9 16.17 6.36 18.85
N VAL A 10 15.16 5.65 19.34
CA VAL A 10 14.82 4.29 18.92
C VAL A 10 13.82 4.40 17.79
N GLU A 11 14.26 4.07 16.58
CA GLU A 11 13.39 4.00 15.40
C GLU A 11 12.57 2.70 15.41
N ALA A 12 11.30 2.84 15.10
CA ALA A 12 10.34 1.74 15.03
C ALA A 12 9.33 1.98 13.90
N ALA A 13 8.64 0.92 13.51
CA ALA A 13 7.61 1.00 12.49
C ALA A 13 6.54 -0.08 12.69
N GLY A 14 5.36 0.17 12.14
CA GLY A 14 4.23 -0.75 12.22
C GLY A 14 3.07 -0.30 11.35
N GLY A 15 1.87 -0.76 11.66
CA GLY A 15 0.71 -0.36 10.89
C GLY A 15 -0.63 -0.81 11.44
N ILE A 16 -1.68 -0.25 10.86
CA ILE A 16 -3.05 -0.72 11.04
C ILE A 16 -3.34 -1.68 9.88
N LEU A 17 -3.28 -2.96 10.20
CA LEU A 17 -3.71 -4.03 9.31
C LEU A 17 -5.23 -4.11 9.32
N TYR A 18 -5.86 -4.02 8.16
CA TYR A 18 -7.31 -4.08 8.00
C TYR A 18 -7.76 -5.13 6.98
N ARG A 19 -8.99 -5.62 7.12
CA ARG A 19 -9.67 -6.51 6.16
C ARG A 19 -11.15 -6.18 6.06
N TRP A 20 -11.79 -6.59 4.97
CA TRP A 20 -13.24 -6.59 4.87
C TRP A 20 -13.84 -7.75 5.67
N LYS A 21 -15.02 -7.56 6.24
CA LYS A 21 -15.82 -8.67 6.80
C LYS A 21 -16.29 -9.59 5.67
N ASP A 22 -16.46 -10.88 5.95
CA ASP A 22 -16.66 -11.95 4.96
C ASP A 22 -17.88 -11.82 4.01
N ASP A 23 -18.72 -10.79 4.15
CA ASP A 23 -19.85 -10.47 3.26
C ASP A 23 -19.82 -9.02 2.72
N ALA A 24 -18.73 -8.30 2.94
CA ALA A 24 -18.68 -6.85 2.77
C ALA A 24 -17.62 -6.37 1.78
N GLU A 25 -16.80 -7.26 1.22
CA GLU A 25 -15.82 -6.89 0.19
C GLU A 25 -16.56 -6.39 -1.05
N PRO A 26 -16.33 -5.13 -1.50
CA PRO A 26 -16.88 -4.69 -2.76
C PRO A 26 -16.34 -5.57 -3.88
N THR A 27 -17.16 -5.85 -4.89
CA THR A 27 -16.71 -6.53 -6.11
C THR A 27 -15.64 -5.66 -6.78
N ARG A 28 -14.38 -5.88 -6.41
CA ARG A 28 -13.25 -5.32 -7.14
C ARG A 28 -13.39 -5.86 -8.56
N ALA A 29 -13.41 -4.96 -9.54
CA ALA A 29 -13.29 -5.35 -10.93
C ALA A 29 -12.09 -6.29 -11.02
N SER A 30 -12.36 -7.57 -11.26
CA SER A 30 -11.31 -8.53 -11.57
C SER A 30 -10.55 -7.91 -12.72
N SER A 31 -9.26 -7.63 -12.50
CA SER A 31 -8.38 -7.22 -13.58
C SER A 31 -8.61 -8.20 -14.72
N PRO A 32 -8.86 -7.75 -15.96
CA PRO A 32 -9.09 -8.67 -17.05
C PRO A 32 -7.88 -9.60 -17.11
N SER A 33 -8.11 -10.86 -16.71
CA SER A 33 -7.22 -11.93 -17.10
C SER A 33 -7.09 -11.79 -18.60
N VAL A 34 -5.87 -11.61 -19.08
CA VAL A 34 -5.58 -11.76 -20.51
C VAL A 34 -5.93 -13.21 -20.82
N LYS A 35 -7.19 -13.45 -21.16
CA LYS A 35 -7.61 -14.68 -21.81
C LYS A 35 -6.97 -14.61 -23.17
N SER A 36 -5.85 -15.30 -23.31
CA SER A 36 -5.21 -15.63 -24.58
C SER A 36 -6.18 -16.47 -25.41
N ASN A 37 -7.09 -15.79 -26.12
CA ASN A 37 -7.80 -16.40 -27.23
C ASN A 37 -6.89 -16.30 -28.46
N ILE A 38 -5.88 -17.16 -28.52
CA ILE A 38 -5.18 -17.45 -29.77
C ILE A 38 -6.11 -18.39 -30.55
N ALA A 39 -6.79 -17.86 -31.55
CA ALA A 39 -7.35 -18.68 -32.60
C ALA A 39 -6.19 -19.16 -33.48
N THR A 40 -6.02 -20.47 -33.57
CA THR A 40 -5.05 -21.14 -34.45
C THR A 40 -5.53 -21.08 -35.91
N ASP A 41 -5.67 -19.87 -36.44
CA ASP A 41 -5.62 -19.54 -37.87
C ASP A 41 -5.82 -18.04 -38.00
N GLY A 42 -4.80 -17.35 -38.51
CA GLY A 42 -4.64 -15.90 -38.41
C GLY A 42 -5.67 -15.08 -39.19
N THR A 43 -6.88 -14.96 -38.65
CA THR A 43 -7.93 -14.07 -39.17
C THR A 43 -8.41 -13.13 -38.08
N ILE A 44 -8.21 -11.83 -38.29
CA ILE A 44 -8.73 -10.76 -37.42
C ILE A 44 -10.23 -10.59 -37.73
N ILE A 45 -11.09 -10.78 -36.73
CA ILE A 45 -12.50 -10.41 -36.82
C ILE A 45 -12.62 -8.95 -36.37
N ALA A 46 -12.88 -8.06 -37.32
CA ALA A 46 -13.23 -6.67 -37.06
C ALA A 46 -14.70 -6.58 -36.64
N ASN A 47 -14.98 -6.06 -35.44
CA ASN A 47 -16.33 -5.61 -35.09
C ASN A 47 -16.52 -4.17 -35.57
N THR A 48 -17.24 -4.03 -36.67
CA THR A 48 -17.83 -2.80 -37.17
C THR A 48 -19.00 -2.37 -36.28
N THR A 49 -19.00 -1.15 -35.76
CA THR A 49 -20.21 -0.46 -35.28
C THR A 49 -20.53 0.67 -36.25
N ASP A 50 -21.67 0.54 -36.93
CA ASP A 50 -22.25 1.56 -37.78
C ASP A 50 -23.56 2.08 -37.15
N SER A 51 -23.57 3.41 -36.94
CA SER A 51 -24.59 4.42 -37.29
C SER A 51 -26.09 4.30 -36.92
N ASP A 52 -26.56 5.42 -36.34
CA ASP A 52 -27.76 6.22 -36.64
C ASP A 52 -29.15 5.90 -36.05
N GLY A 53 -29.78 6.95 -35.49
CA GLY A 53 -31.20 6.99 -35.10
C GLY A 53 -31.62 8.28 -34.38
N GLU A 54 -32.25 9.18 -35.13
CA GLU A 54 -32.55 10.59 -34.88
C GLU A 54 -33.83 10.87 -34.02
N THR A 55 -33.90 12.10 -33.51
CA THR A 55 -34.92 12.80 -32.70
C THR A 55 -36.38 12.81 -33.18
N THR A 56 -37.36 12.95 -32.26
CA THR A 56 -38.54 13.86 -32.38
C THR A 56 -39.20 14.15 -31.02
N ALA A 57 -39.84 15.32 -30.90
CA ALA A 57 -40.42 15.89 -29.67
C ALA A 57 -41.91 16.28 -29.80
N ALA A 58 -42.57 16.35 -28.62
CA ALA A 58 -43.73 17.18 -28.20
C ALA A 58 -45.19 16.74 -28.55
N PRO A 59 -46.25 17.32 -27.92
CA PRO A 59 -46.54 17.56 -26.49
C PRO A 59 -48.01 17.20 -26.09
N GLY A 60 -48.38 17.22 -24.79
CA GLY A 60 -49.80 17.15 -24.36
C GLY A 60 -50.07 17.24 -22.85
N ALA A 61 -50.86 18.25 -22.45
CA ALA A 61 -51.41 18.65 -21.13
C ALA A 61 -52.31 17.60 -20.44
N SER A 62 -52.85 17.69 -19.21
CA SER A 62 -52.76 18.47 -17.95
C SER A 62 -53.59 17.67 -16.91
N ASP A 63 -53.33 17.80 -15.60
CA ASP A 63 -54.34 18.15 -14.56
C ASP A 63 -53.91 17.80 -13.11
N ALA A 64 -53.86 18.87 -12.32
CA ALA A 64 -54.27 19.07 -10.93
C ALA A 64 -54.10 17.98 -9.84
N ALA A 65 -53.29 18.39 -8.85
CA ALA A 65 -53.55 18.42 -7.40
C ALA A 65 -53.45 17.13 -6.55
N SER A 66 -52.42 17.09 -5.70
CA SER A 66 -52.58 17.26 -4.23
C SER A 66 -51.19 17.29 -3.57
N THR A 67 -50.84 18.41 -2.94
CA THR A 67 -49.67 18.56 -2.06
C THR A 67 -49.87 17.81 -0.74
N PRO A 68 -48.95 16.93 -0.31
CA PRO A 68 -48.84 16.50 1.07
C PRO A 68 -47.81 17.35 1.83
N ASP A 69 -48.12 17.56 3.11
CA ASP A 69 -47.40 18.22 4.21
C ASP A 69 -45.86 18.03 4.23
N PRO A 70 -45.04 19.07 4.45
CA PRO A 70 -43.60 18.94 4.64
C PRO A 70 -43.29 18.57 6.10
N ALA A 71 -43.72 17.39 6.54
CA ALA A 71 -43.46 16.93 7.91
C ALA A 71 -43.37 15.41 8.01
N GLN A 72 -42.61 14.79 7.11
CA GLN A 72 -41.95 13.49 7.31
C GLN A 72 -41.05 13.24 6.10
N ALA A 73 -39.94 13.98 6.03
CA ALA A 73 -38.82 13.50 5.26
C ALA A 73 -38.35 12.22 5.99
N ASP A 74 -38.54 11.08 5.35
CA ASP A 74 -37.80 9.87 5.64
C ASP A 74 -36.34 10.27 5.86
N SER A 75 -35.88 10.16 7.11
CA SER A 75 -34.47 10.18 7.43
C SER A 75 -33.81 9.19 6.48
N PRO A 76 -32.79 9.57 5.70
CA PRO A 76 -32.11 8.61 4.86
C PRO A 76 -31.62 7.52 5.81
N ALA A 77 -32.03 6.28 5.55
CA ALA A 77 -31.45 5.10 6.17
C ALA A 77 -29.94 5.35 6.23
N THR A 78 -29.40 5.37 7.45
CA THR A 78 -28.00 5.70 7.75
C THR A 78 -27.12 5.14 6.64
N ALA A 79 -26.47 6.01 5.87
CA ALA A 79 -25.51 5.60 4.86
C ALA A 79 -24.61 4.54 5.49
N ASP A 80 -24.58 3.35 4.89
CA ASP A 80 -23.85 2.19 5.39
C ASP A 80 -22.41 2.62 5.70
N ASN A 81 -22.10 2.79 6.98
CA ASN A 81 -20.82 3.34 7.39
C ASN A 81 -19.76 2.28 7.09
N VAL A 82 -18.93 2.52 6.07
CA VAL A 82 -17.89 1.60 5.61
C VAL A 82 -16.97 1.12 6.73
N LEU A 83 -16.80 1.91 7.81
CA LEU A 83 -16.04 1.50 8.99
C LEU A 83 -16.64 0.28 9.69
N ASN A 84 -17.96 0.06 9.62
CA ASN A 84 -18.61 -1.12 10.20
C ASN A 84 -18.39 -2.39 9.36
N ARG A 85 -17.90 -2.25 8.13
CA ARG A 85 -17.66 -3.32 7.15
C ARG A 85 -16.22 -3.79 7.11
N ILE A 86 -15.33 -3.12 7.84
CA ILE A 86 -13.94 -3.50 7.98
C ILE A 86 -13.62 -3.90 9.43
N GLU A 87 -12.58 -4.70 9.56
CA GLU A 87 -11.98 -5.09 10.83
C GLU A 87 -10.51 -4.69 10.84
N LEU A 88 -10.01 -4.32 12.01
CA LEU A 88 -8.63 -3.92 12.27
C LEU A 88 -7.97 -4.94 13.19
N CYS A 89 -6.73 -5.29 12.89
CA CYS A 89 -5.93 -6.22 13.67
C CYS A 89 -5.22 -5.48 14.81
N ILE A 90 -5.46 -5.90 16.04
CA ILE A 90 -4.72 -5.47 17.24
C ILE A 90 -4.05 -6.68 17.89
N VAL A 91 -2.94 -6.42 18.59
CA VAL A 91 -2.16 -7.45 19.28
C VAL A 91 -2.10 -7.18 20.78
N HIS A 92 -2.09 -8.24 21.56
CA HIS A 92 -1.89 -8.20 23.01
C HIS A 92 -0.43 -8.49 23.35
N ARG A 93 0.16 -7.72 24.27
CA ARG A 93 1.52 -7.92 24.76
C ARG A 93 1.50 -8.32 26.22
N PRO A 94 1.76 -9.59 26.59
CA PRO A 94 1.64 -10.05 27.98
C PRO A 94 2.63 -9.36 28.91
N LYS A 95 3.78 -8.90 28.40
CA LYS A 95 4.76 -8.13 29.17
C LYS A 95 4.19 -6.85 29.80
N TYR A 96 3.25 -6.20 29.11
CA TYR A 96 2.65 -4.93 29.55
C TYR A 96 1.16 -5.05 29.89
N ASP A 97 0.55 -6.22 29.60
CA ASP A 97 -0.90 -6.45 29.69
C ASP A 97 -1.67 -5.35 28.93
N ASP A 98 -1.27 -5.11 27.67
CA ASP A 98 -1.80 -4.04 26.85
C ASP A 98 -2.16 -4.46 25.42
N TRP A 99 -3.09 -3.69 24.83
CA TRP A 99 -3.55 -3.86 23.46
C TRP A 99 -3.07 -2.68 22.62
N SER A 100 -2.39 -2.97 21.53
CA SER A 100 -1.83 -1.96 20.63
C SER A 100 -1.83 -2.39 19.17
N TRP A 101 -1.45 -1.48 18.29
CA TRP A 101 -1.13 -1.81 16.90
C TRP A 101 0.18 -2.60 16.82
N PRO A 102 0.29 -3.54 15.86
CA PRO A 102 1.52 -4.27 15.66
C PRO A 102 2.64 -3.34 15.16
N LYS A 103 3.80 -3.41 15.80
CA LYS A 103 4.95 -2.52 15.60
C LYS A 103 6.17 -3.00 16.37
N GLY A 104 7.34 -2.80 15.80
CA GLY A 104 8.60 -3.03 16.50
C GLY A 104 9.74 -2.22 15.92
N LYS A 105 10.95 -2.58 16.33
CA LYS A 105 12.13 -1.75 16.15
C LYS A 105 12.71 -1.95 14.76
N VAL A 106 13.18 -0.86 14.15
CA VAL A 106 13.94 -0.94 12.90
C VAL A 106 15.29 -1.62 13.15
N ASP A 107 15.59 -2.63 12.34
CA ASP A 107 16.87 -3.34 12.37
C ASP A 107 18.01 -2.54 11.72
N PRO A 108 19.27 -2.88 12.00
CA PRO A 108 20.40 -2.24 11.34
C PRO A 108 20.29 -2.33 9.81
N HIS A 109 20.37 -1.19 9.13
CA HIS A 109 20.26 -1.07 7.67
C HIS A 109 18.90 -1.48 7.08
N GLU A 110 17.86 -1.48 7.90
CA GLU A 110 16.47 -1.64 7.51
C GLU A 110 15.81 -0.26 7.35
N SER A 111 14.83 -0.16 6.44
CA SER A 111 13.98 1.03 6.33
C SER A 111 12.73 0.89 7.20
N HIS A 112 12.11 2.00 7.60
CA HIS A 112 10.85 1.97 8.36
C HIS A 112 9.74 1.20 7.63
N ARG A 113 9.64 1.30 6.29
CA ARG A 113 8.61 0.56 5.54
C ARG A 113 8.86 -0.96 5.57
N HIS A 114 10.12 -1.37 5.46
CA HIS A 114 10.48 -2.79 5.54
C HIS A 114 10.21 -3.33 6.95
N ALA A 115 10.62 -2.57 7.97
CA ALA A 115 10.32 -2.87 9.37
C ALA A 115 8.81 -2.98 9.60
N ALA A 116 8.00 -2.04 9.07
CA ALA A 116 6.54 -2.11 9.23
C ALA A 116 5.96 -3.44 8.71
N VAL A 117 6.34 -3.86 7.50
CA VAL A 117 5.84 -5.13 6.93
C VAL A 117 6.35 -6.34 7.72
N ARG A 118 7.63 -6.34 8.11
CA ARG A 118 8.21 -7.40 8.93
C ARG A 118 7.44 -7.49 10.24
N GLU A 119 7.46 -6.44 11.05
CA GLU A 119 6.84 -6.37 12.39
C GLU A 119 5.34 -6.72 12.38
N ILE A 120 4.58 -6.23 11.39
CA ILE A 120 3.18 -6.64 11.24
C ILE A 120 3.09 -8.16 11.02
N GLY A 121 3.94 -8.72 10.16
CA GLY A 121 3.98 -10.16 9.91
C GLY A 121 4.46 -10.99 11.10
N GLU A 122 5.45 -10.51 11.85
CA GLU A 122 5.99 -11.19 13.03
C GLU A 122 4.92 -11.29 14.12
N GLU A 123 4.27 -10.16 14.46
CA GLU A 123 3.33 -10.07 15.56
C GLU A 123 1.93 -10.61 15.19
N SER A 124 1.37 -10.21 14.05
CA SER A 124 0.01 -10.66 13.63
C SER A 124 0.01 -12.07 13.02
N GLY A 125 1.12 -12.46 12.39
CA GLY A 125 1.25 -13.73 11.67
C GLY A 125 0.75 -13.71 10.25
N LEU A 126 0.39 -12.54 9.76
CA LEU A 126 -0.17 -12.36 8.44
C LEU A 126 0.84 -11.63 7.56
N PRO A 127 1.17 -12.16 6.39
CA PRO A 127 1.93 -11.39 5.42
C PRO A 127 1.05 -10.26 4.90
N VAL A 128 1.63 -9.06 4.79
CA VAL A 128 0.90 -7.86 4.40
C VAL A 128 1.59 -7.09 3.27
N GLU A 129 0.81 -6.30 2.56
CA GLU A 129 1.27 -5.20 1.70
C GLU A 129 0.92 -3.85 2.33
N LEU A 130 1.79 -2.85 2.15
CA LEU A 130 1.53 -1.50 2.63
C LEU A 130 0.59 -0.75 1.70
N GLY A 131 -0.34 -0.02 2.30
CA GLY A 131 -1.16 1.01 1.68
C GLY A 131 -0.66 2.42 2.04
N PRO A 132 -1.58 3.41 2.13
CA PRO A 132 -1.23 4.79 2.49
C PRO A 132 -0.53 4.91 3.84
N TYR A 133 0.42 5.86 3.90
CA TYR A 133 1.06 6.25 5.16
C TYR A 133 0.06 6.98 6.07
N LEU A 134 0.03 6.61 7.35
CA LEU A 134 -0.85 7.22 8.35
C LEU A 134 -0.21 8.43 9.00
N GLY A 135 0.95 8.24 9.62
CA GLY A 135 1.61 9.26 10.42
C GLY A 135 2.69 8.67 11.32
N ASP A 136 3.29 9.52 12.14
CA ASP A 136 4.28 9.12 13.12
C ASP A 136 3.86 9.47 14.56
N ILE A 137 4.44 8.73 15.50
CA ILE A 137 4.34 8.99 16.94
C ILE A 137 5.75 9.10 17.48
N GLU A 138 5.99 10.10 18.32
CA GLU A 138 7.19 10.19 19.14
C GLU A 138 6.85 10.28 20.64
N TYR A 139 7.47 9.43 21.47
CA TYR A 139 7.31 9.49 22.94
C TYR A 139 8.60 9.08 23.67
N ALA A 140 8.75 9.53 24.92
CA ALA A 140 9.89 9.14 25.76
C ALA A 140 9.85 7.65 26.09
N LEU A 141 11.00 6.96 26.02
CA LEU A 141 11.08 5.51 26.29
C LEU A 141 10.55 5.14 27.68
N SER A 142 10.65 6.06 28.66
CA SER A 142 10.08 5.87 30.00
C SER A 142 8.55 5.78 30.05
N GLU A 143 7.87 6.14 28.96
CA GLU A 143 6.41 6.11 28.84
C GLU A 143 5.88 4.88 28.08
N GLU A 144 6.75 3.94 27.69
CA GLU A 144 6.32 2.65 27.15
C GLU A 144 5.46 1.88 28.18
N GLY A 145 4.33 1.33 27.74
CA GLY A 145 3.35 0.66 28.61
C GLY A 145 2.42 1.59 29.39
N ARG A 146 2.56 2.92 29.32
CA ARG A 146 1.65 3.87 30.01
C ARG A 146 0.47 4.30 29.13
N LYS A 147 -0.74 4.28 29.71
CA LYS A 147 -2.01 4.64 29.04
C LYS A 147 -2.03 6.05 28.45
N GLN A 148 -1.51 7.03 29.20
CA GLN A 148 -1.33 8.41 28.74
C GLN A 148 0.16 8.69 28.63
N ARG A 149 0.59 9.16 27.47
CA ARG A 149 1.99 9.50 27.20
C ARG A 149 2.11 11.01 27.15
N HIS A 150 3.04 11.57 27.92
CA HIS A 150 3.31 13.00 27.94
C HIS A 150 4.63 13.31 27.23
N THR A 151 4.66 14.42 26.51
CA THR A 151 5.89 14.97 25.98
C THR A 151 6.76 15.43 27.14
N LYS A 152 7.87 14.74 27.38
CA LYS A 152 8.88 15.12 28.37
C LYS A 152 9.96 15.99 27.74
N ASP A 153 10.81 16.52 28.61
CA ASP A 153 11.97 17.36 28.28
C ASP A 153 12.80 16.80 27.10
N ARG A 154 13.38 17.70 26.30
CA ARG A 154 14.08 17.40 25.03
C ARG A 154 15.36 16.56 25.23
N SER A 155 15.73 16.30 26.47
CA SER A 155 16.88 15.51 26.90
C SER A 155 16.61 14.00 27.00
N ALA A 156 15.33 13.58 26.98
CA ALA A 156 14.97 12.17 27.15
C ALA A 156 15.18 11.34 25.86
N ASP A 157 15.63 10.10 26.04
CA ASP A 157 15.63 9.10 24.98
C ASP A 157 14.19 8.84 24.51
N THR A 158 13.98 8.88 23.19
CA THR A 158 12.65 8.72 22.59
C THR A 158 12.55 7.51 21.69
N LYS A 159 11.31 7.11 21.47
CA LYS A 159 10.91 6.16 20.45
C LYS A 159 10.10 6.91 19.40
N HIS A 160 10.56 6.83 18.16
CA HIS A 160 9.89 7.40 16.99
C HIS A 160 9.35 6.25 16.14
N ILE A 161 8.06 6.28 15.81
CA ILE A 161 7.35 5.17 15.19
C ILE A 161 6.59 5.67 13.98
N GLN A 162 6.80 5.04 12.83
CA GLN A 162 6.03 5.33 11.61
C GLN A 162 4.97 4.26 11.36
N PHE A 163 3.76 4.69 10.96
CA PHE A 163 2.62 3.81 10.73
C PHE A 163 2.08 3.89 9.30
N TRP A 164 1.67 2.74 8.78
CA TRP A 164 0.98 2.59 7.50
C TRP A 164 -0.37 1.90 7.68
N MET A 165 -1.30 2.14 6.75
CA MET A 165 -2.37 1.18 6.48
C MET A 165 -1.76 -0.06 5.83
N ALA A 166 -2.29 -1.24 6.12
CA ALA A 166 -1.83 -2.48 5.49
C ALA A 166 -2.98 -3.45 5.25
N THR A 167 -2.86 -4.28 4.22
CA THR A 167 -3.82 -5.34 3.87
C THR A 167 -3.13 -6.70 3.85
N PRO A 168 -3.80 -7.79 4.28
CA PRO A 168 -3.26 -9.13 4.14
C PRO A 168 -3.06 -9.49 2.66
N ILE A 169 -2.00 -10.21 2.36
CA ILE A 169 -1.77 -10.78 1.02
C ILE A 169 -1.97 -12.30 1.04
N SER A 170 -2.24 -12.87 -0.13
CA SER A 170 -2.41 -14.31 -0.26
C SER A 170 -1.12 -15.06 0.08
N ALA A 171 -1.24 -16.32 0.52
CA ALA A 171 -0.08 -17.17 0.77
C ALA A 171 0.78 -17.38 -0.50
N ILE A 172 0.16 -17.37 -1.67
CA ILE A 172 0.83 -17.50 -2.97
C ILE A 172 1.66 -16.25 -3.27
N ASP A 173 1.08 -15.06 -3.10
CA ASP A 173 1.81 -13.81 -3.30
C ASP A 173 2.94 -13.66 -2.29
N ASN A 174 2.71 -14.07 -1.04
CA ASN A 174 3.76 -14.08 -0.03
C ASN A 174 4.93 -15.01 -0.41
N LEU A 175 4.62 -16.22 -0.89
CA LEU A 175 5.64 -17.17 -1.36
C LEU A 175 6.46 -16.57 -2.50
N ARG A 176 5.80 -15.95 -3.49
CA ARG A 176 6.46 -15.29 -4.62
C ARG A 176 7.38 -14.16 -4.17
N ARG A 177 6.96 -13.33 -3.22
CA ARG A 177 7.78 -12.18 -2.79
C ARG A 177 8.89 -12.54 -1.81
N THR A 178 8.90 -13.75 -1.24
CA THR A 178 9.78 -14.11 -0.10
C THR A 178 11.26 -13.85 -0.39
N HIS A 179 11.75 -14.17 -1.59
CA HIS A 179 13.16 -13.93 -1.95
C HIS A 179 13.51 -12.45 -2.11
N ALA A 180 12.55 -11.62 -2.54
CA ALA A 180 12.76 -10.19 -2.69
C ALA A 180 12.64 -9.45 -1.35
N PHE A 181 11.71 -9.86 -0.49
CA PHE A 181 11.46 -9.25 0.81
C PHE A 181 12.50 -9.70 1.85
N GLY A 182 12.67 -11.00 2.03
CA GLY A 182 13.44 -11.59 3.12
C GLY A 182 12.57 -12.40 4.09
N PRO A 183 13.20 -13.01 5.11
CA PRO A 183 12.49 -13.83 6.09
C PRO A 183 11.66 -12.96 7.05
N VAL A 184 10.55 -13.53 7.53
CA VAL A 184 9.73 -12.98 8.61
C VAL A 184 9.48 -14.10 9.61
N HIS A 185 9.82 -13.88 10.88
CA HIS A 185 9.71 -14.90 11.91
C HIS A 185 8.57 -14.57 12.86
N ARG A 186 7.76 -15.56 13.25
CA ARG A 186 6.67 -15.30 14.20
C ARG A 186 7.24 -14.87 15.55
N ALA A 187 6.62 -13.84 16.13
CA ALA A 187 6.87 -13.43 17.51
C ALA A 187 6.63 -14.62 18.46
N ASP A 188 7.40 -14.66 19.55
CA ASP A 188 7.20 -15.68 20.57
C ASP A 188 5.98 -15.36 21.46
N ILE A 189 5.49 -16.36 22.18
CA ILE A 189 4.32 -16.22 23.06
C ILE A 189 4.56 -15.25 24.23
N GLY A 190 5.82 -14.95 24.56
CA GLY A 190 6.18 -13.97 25.59
C GLY A 190 6.13 -12.52 25.09
N GLU A 191 6.17 -12.33 23.78
CA GLU A 191 6.05 -11.04 23.10
C GLU A 191 4.59 -10.76 22.70
N ILE A 192 3.94 -11.72 22.03
CA ILE A 192 2.55 -11.65 21.58
C ILE A 192 1.84 -12.97 21.88
N ASP A 193 0.79 -12.91 22.70
CA ASP A 193 -0.01 -14.09 23.07
C ASP A 193 -1.41 -14.11 22.45
N GLU A 194 -1.92 -12.95 22.01
CA GLU A 194 -3.26 -12.83 21.43
C GLU A 194 -3.31 -11.82 20.27
N VAL A 195 -4.13 -12.15 19.27
CA VAL A 195 -4.41 -11.29 18.11
C VAL A 195 -5.93 -11.22 17.93
N LEU A 196 -6.47 -10.01 17.81
CA LEU A 196 -7.91 -9.78 17.61
C LEU A 196 -8.18 -8.95 16.37
N TRP A 197 -9.31 -9.25 15.73
CA TRP A 197 -9.90 -8.45 14.67
C TRP A 197 -11.15 -7.78 15.20
N LEU A 198 -11.20 -6.44 15.14
CA LEU A 198 -12.27 -5.63 15.70
C LEU A 198 -12.70 -4.54 14.73
N THR A 199 -13.96 -4.10 14.80
CA THR A 199 -14.34 -2.88 14.08
C THR A 199 -13.55 -1.66 14.60
N PRO A 200 -13.40 -0.58 13.82
CA PRO A 200 -12.76 0.65 14.29
C PRO A 200 -13.35 1.20 15.59
N ALA A 201 -14.67 1.06 15.79
CA ALA A 201 -15.35 1.49 17.02
C ALA A 201 -14.95 0.64 18.24
N GLU A 202 -14.83 -0.68 18.07
CA GLU A 202 -14.39 -1.61 19.12
C GLU A 202 -12.90 -1.46 19.41
N ALA A 203 -12.07 -1.34 18.37
CA ALA A 203 -10.64 -1.10 18.48
C ALA A 203 -10.36 0.17 19.30
N ARG A 204 -11.07 1.28 19.05
CA ARG A 204 -10.94 2.52 19.85
C ARG A 204 -11.17 2.31 21.35
N LYS A 205 -12.09 1.39 21.72
CA LYS A 205 -12.37 1.06 23.12
C LYS A 205 -11.31 0.13 23.71
N LYS A 206 -10.80 -0.81 22.92
CA LYS A 206 -9.86 -1.86 23.34
C LYS A 206 -8.41 -1.36 23.46
N LEU A 207 -7.97 -0.45 22.58
CA LEU A 207 -6.62 0.11 22.59
C LEU A 207 -6.27 0.75 23.95
N SER A 208 -5.13 0.34 24.50
CA SER A 208 -4.68 0.76 25.83
C SER A 208 -4.13 2.19 25.85
N HIS A 209 -3.46 2.63 24.77
CA HIS A 209 -2.72 3.89 24.73
C HIS A 209 -3.45 4.98 23.94
N SER A 210 -3.38 6.22 24.41
CA SER A 210 -3.97 7.37 23.70
C SER A 210 -3.36 7.55 22.30
N THR A 211 -2.05 7.38 22.16
CA THR A 211 -1.34 7.55 20.88
C THR A 211 -1.83 6.57 19.81
N ASP A 212 -2.17 5.34 20.19
CA ASP A 212 -2.71 4.35 19.24
C ASP A 212 -4.13 4.75 18.77
N LYS A 213 -4.90 5.44 19.62
CA LYS A 213 -6.21 6.01 19.26
C LYS A 213 -6.08 7.24 18.37
N ASP A 214 -4.98 7.98 18.47
CA ASP A 214 -4.66 9.09 17.58
C ASP A 214 -4.33 8.56 16.17
N ILE A 215 -3.52 7.49 16.07
CA ILE A 215 -3.27 6.80 14.78
C ILE A 215 -4.56 6.20 14.20
N LEU A 216 -5.46 5.68 15.05
CA LEU A 216 -6.78 5.25 14.60
C LEU A 216 -7.62 6.40 14.03
N ALA A 217 -7.49 7.62 14.57
CA ALA A 217 -8.18 8.79 14.00
C ALA A 217 -7.64 9.08 12.59
N LEU A 218 -6.32 9.08 12.40
CA LEU A 218 -5.71 9.24 11.08
C LEU A 218 -6.17 8.15 10.10
N PHE A 219 -6.30 6.90 10.55
CA PHE A 219 -6.85 5.82 9.72
C PHE A 219 -8.28 6.11 9.29
N VAL A 220 -9.13 6.58 10.19
CA VAL A 220 -10.52 6.95 9.86
C VAL A 220 -10.55 8.09 8.86
N ASP A 221 -9.69 9.10 9.01
CA ASP A 221 -9.57 10.21 8.06
C ASP A 221 -9.17 9.69 6.67
N ARG A 222 -8.16 8.80 6.58
CA ARG A 222 -7.77 8.16 5.31
C ARG A 222 -8.92 7.38 4.67
N VAL A 223 -9.68 6.64 5.45
CA VAL A 223 -10.85 5.91 4.93
C VAL A 223 -11.89 6.88 4.35
N GLN A 224 -12.14 8.01 5.01
CA GLN A 224 -13.05 9.05 4.51
C GLN A 224 -12.51 9.74 3.24
N GLU A 225 -11.19 9.82 3.09
CA GLU A 225 -10.49 10.28 1.88
C GLU A 225 -10.50 9.26 0.72
N GLY A 226 -11.11 8.08 0.90
CA GLY A 226 -11.19 7.04 -0.14
C GLY A 226 -10.02 6.06 -0.16
N ALA A 227 -9.21 5.98 0.91
CA ALA A 227 -8.02 5.13 0.95
C ALA A 227 -8.29 3.62 0.82
N LEU A 228 -9.52 3.15 1.09
CA LEU A 228 -9.88 1.73 0.94
C LEU A 228 -9.91 1.28 -0.54
N ASP A 229 -10.16 2.23 -1.46
CA ASP A 229 -10.18 1.99 -2.90
C ASP A 229 -8.84 2.32 -3.57
N ALA A 230 -7.86 2.82 -2.80
CA ALA A 230 -6.56 3.19 -3.31
C ALA A 230 -5.76 1.95 -3.73
N VAL A 231 -5.07 2.07 -4.87
CA VAL A 231 -4.16 1.04 -5.40
C VAL A 231 -2.76 1.66 -5.54
N PRO A 232 -1.70 1.02 -5.00
CA PRO A 232 -0.35 1.56 -5.13
C PRO A 232 0.15 1.45 -6.58
N VAL A 233 0.61 2.58 -7.12
CA VAL A 233 1.38 2.64 -8.37
C VAL A 233 2.79 3.12 -8.04
N ILE A 234 3.79 2.29 -8.34
CA ILE A 234 5.19 2.58 -7.99
C ILE A 234 5.96 2.92 -9.25
N ILE A 235 6.33 4.20 -9.38
CA ILE A 235 7.16 4.67 -10.49
C ILE A 235 8.62 4.55 -10.09
N VAL A 236 9.34 3.65 -10.77
CA VAL A 236 10.77 3.42 -10.53
C VAL A 236 11.57 4.07 -11.65
N ARG A 237 12.37 5.09 -11.30
CA ARG A 237 13.39 5.59 -12.22
C ARG A 237 14.50 4.55 -12.35
N HIS A 238 14.95 4.31 -13.58
CA HIS A 238 16.02 3.34 -13.85
C HIS A 238 17.28 3.62 -13.03
N GLY A 239 18.03 2.55 -12.73
CA GLY A 239 19.30 2.59 -12.03
C GLY A 239 20.36 3.42 -12.77
N LYS A 240 21.44 3.75 -12.07
CA LYS A 240 22.54 4.53 -12.65
C LYS A 240 23.08 3.82 -13.90
N ALA A 241 22.91 4.45 -15.07
CA ALA A 241 23.31 3.92 -16.37
C ALA A 241 24.65 4.45 -16.87
N GLU A 242 25.22 3.74 -17.85
CA GLU A 242 26.42 4.17 -18.56
C GLU A 242 26.25 5.60 -19.10
N ALA A 243 27.32 6.38 -19.09
CA ALA A 243 27.26 7.76 -19.56
C ALA A 243 27.08 7.79 -21.08
N ARG A 244 26.10 8.58 -21.58
CA ARG A 244 25.82 8.70 -23.03
C ARG A 244 27.07 8.97 -23.87
N LYS A 245 27.99 9.79 -23.36
CA LYS A 245 29.24 10.17 -24.05
C LYS A 245 30.25 9.02 -24.18
N LEU A 246 30.19 8.02 -23.30
CA LEU A 246 31.13 6.91 -23.25
C LEU A 246 30.57 5.65 -23.90
N TRP A 247 29.24 5.52 -23.95
CA TRP A 247 28.55 4.42 -24.59
C TRP A 247 28.68 4.49 -26.12
N LYS A 248 29.09 3.39 -26.74
CA LYS A 248 29.31 3.29 -28.20
C LYS A 248 28.15 2.64 -28.97
N GLY A 249 27.13 2.14 -28.26
CA GLY A 249 25.92 1.56 -28.86
C GLY A 249 24.78 2.58 -28.98
N SER A 250 23.59 2.11 -29.36
CA SER A 250 22.36 2.91 -29.35
C SER A 250 21.90 3.22 -27.91
N ASP A 251 21.20 4.35 -27.71
CA ASP A 251 20.73 4.74 -26.36
C ASP A 251 19.75 3.73 -25.76
N GLU A 252 18.94 3.07 -26.61
CA GLU A 252 18.00 2.01 -26.23
C GLU A 252 18.69 0.81 -25.56
N ASN A 253 19.93 0.50 -25.97
CA ASN A 253 20.71 -0.64 -25.50
C ASN A 253 21.71 -0.26 -24.38
N ARG A 254 21.66 0.98 -23.90
CA ARG A 254 22.59 1.48 -22.88
C ARG A 254 22.28 0.86 -21.51
N PRO A 255 23.20 0.09 -20.91
CA PRO A 255 22.92 -0.66 -19.69
C PRO A 255 23.11 0.16 -18.42
N ILE A 256 22.65 -0.41 -17.30
CA ILE A 256 23.01 0.06 -15.96
C ILE A 256 24.48 -0.24 -15.65
N THR A 257 25.12 0.67 -14.91
CA THR A 257 26.46 0.47 -14.35
C THR A 257 26.42 -0.59 -13.24
N PRO A 258 27.57 -1.16 -12.81
CA PRO A 258 27.61 -2.07 -11.65
C PRO A 258 27.01 -1.45 -10.37
N ARG A 259 27.18 -0.14 -10.17
CA ARG A 259 26.55 0.58 -9.05
C ARG A 259 25.03 0.75 -9.25
N GLY A 260 24.59 0.88 -10.49
CA GLY A 260 23.17 0.87 -10.86
C GLY A 260 22.53 -0.48 -10.53
N ALA A 261 23.19 -1.59 -10.87
CA ALA A 261 22.75 -2.94 -10.54
C ALA A 261 22.67 -3.17 -9.03
N ALA A 262 23.69 -2.74 -8.26
CA ALA A 262 23.65 -2.82 -6.80
C ALA A 262 22.49 -2.00 -6.18
N ALA A 263 22.21 -0.82 -6.72
CA ALA A 263 21.09 0.02 -6.26
C ALA A 263 19.73 -0.60 -6.62
N ALA A 264 19.59 -1.15 -7.84
CA ALA A 264 18.41 -1.88 -8.28
C ALA A 264 18.14 -3.09 -7.37
N TYR A 265 19.15 -3.91 -7.12
CA TYR A 265 19.04 -5.05 -6.21
C TYR A 265 18.64 -4.63 -4.78
N ALA A 266 19.23 -3.55 -4.26
CA ALA A 266 18.89 -3.05 -2.92
C ALA A 266 17.44 -2.53 -2.83
N LEU A 267 16.90 -2.01 -3.93
CA LEU A 267 15.53 -1.51 -4.02
C LEU A 267 14.48 -2.63 -3.95
N ASN A 268 14.82 -3.87 -4.34
CA ASN A 268 13.88 -4.99 -4.39
C ASN A 268 13.13 -5.22 -3.07
N ARG A 269 13.82 -5.15 -1.92
CA ARG A 269 13.20 -5.32 -0.60
C ARG A 269 12.17 -4.24 -0.28
N GLU A 270 12.41 -3.03 -0.77
CA GLU A 270 11.53 -1.88 -0.58
C GLU A 270 10.29 -1.99 -1.47
N LEU A 271 10.46 -2.45 -2.71
CA LEU A 271 9.34 -2.74 -3.62
C LEU A 271 8.46 -3.87 -3.06
N ALA A 272 9.08 -4.91 -2.51
CA ALA A 272 8.37 -6.06 -1.95
C ALA A 272 7.42 -5.71 -0.78
N CYS A 273 7.63 -4.56 -0.12
CA CYS A 273 6.74 -4.05 0.92
C CYS A 273 5.31 -3.74 0.40
N PHE A 274 5.17 -3.48 -0.90
CA PHE A 274 3.93 -3.13 -1.56
C PHE A 274 3.37 -4.25 -2.43
N ASN A 275 3.98 -5.45 -2.40
CA ASN A 275 3.55 -6.64 -3.15
C ASN A 275 3.20 -6.36 -4.64
N PRO A 276 4.08 -5.70 -5.41
CA PRO A 276 3.80 -5.43 -6.82
C PRO A 276 3.64 -6.74 -7.59
N ASN A 277 2.43 -6.96 -8.11
CA ASN A 277 2.04 -8.19 -8.79
C ASN A 277 1.95 -8.03 -10.32
N ARG A 278 2.13 -6.81 -10.82
CA ARG A 278 2.23 -6.42 -12.23
C ARG A 278 3.48 -5.57 -12.40
N LEU A 279 4.38 -5.98 -13.30
CA LEU A 279 5.59 -5.24 -13.61
C LEU A 279 5.49 -4.69 -15.02
N ALA A 280 5.83 -3.43 -15.18
CA ALA A 280 5.90 -2.78 -16.48
C ALA A 280 7.18 -1.94 -16.56
N THR A 281 7.72 -1.83 -17.77
CA THR A 281 8.97 -1.11 -18.02
C THR A 281 8.96 -0.50 -19.41
N SER A 282 9.65 0.63 -19.58
CA SER A 282 10.13 1.03 -20.91
C SER A 282 10.97 -0.10 -21.53
N PRO A 283 10.92 -0.33 -22.85
CA PRO A 283 11.71 -1.36 -23.52
C PRO A 283 13.23 -1.08 -23.51
N TRP A 284 13.69 0.08 -23.02
CA TRP A 284 15.12 0.38 -22.97
C TRP A 284 15.85 -0.42 -21.89
N VAL A 285 17.04 -0.93 -22.23
CA VAL A 285 17.79 -1.92 -21.42
C VAL A 285 18.00 -1.45 -19.98
N ARG A 286 18.40 -0.19 -19.77
CA ARG A 286 18.56 0.36 -18.41
C ARG A 286 17.31 0.25 -17.54
N CYS A 287 16.12 0.36 -18.12
CA CYS A 287 14.86 0.24 -17.40
C CYS A 287 14.57 -1.24 -17.08
N GLN A 288 14.74 -2.13 -18.07
CA GLN A 288 14.59 -3.58 -17.88
C GLN A 288 15.52 -4.12 -16.78
N GLU A 289 16.83 -3.85 -16.88
CA GLU A 289 17.86 -4.32 -15.93
C GLU A 289 17.62 -3.78 -14.50
N THR A 290 16.87 -2.69 -14.35
CA THR A 290 16.52 -2.15 -13.02
C THR A 290 15.51 -3.03 -12.28
N LEU A 291 14.61 -3.70 -13.00
CA LEU A 291 13.58 -4.56 -12.40
C LEU A 291 13.83 -6.04 -12.62
N GLU A 292 14.77 -6.41 -13.49
CA GLU A 292 15.04 -7.80 -13.88
C GLU A 292 15.24 -8.75 -12.69
N MET A 293 16.06 -8.35 -11.70
CA MET A 293 16.26 -9.18 -10.51
C MET A 293 14.99 -9.33 -9.68
N PHE A 294 14.17 -8.29 -9.57
CA PHE A 294 12.90 -8.35 -8.86
C PHE A 294 11.89 -9.26 -9.59
N ALA A 295 11.79 -9.11 -10.91
CA ALA A 295 10.98 -9.95 -11.78
C ALA A 295 11.36 -11.43 -11.63
N TRP A 296 12.66 -11.74 -11.67
CA TRP A 296 13.19 -13.08 -11.46
C TRP A 296 12.86 -13.63 -10.07
N GLN A 297 13.11 -12.87 -9.00
CA GLN A 297 12.83 -13.30 -7.62
C GLN A 297 11.34 -13.58 -7.37
N THR A 298 10.46 -12.84 -8.05
CA THR A 298 9.01 -12.93 -7.84
C THR A 298 8.28 -13.81 -8.85
N GLY A 299 8.99 -14.29 -9.89
CA GLY A 299 8.41 -15.02 -11.00
C GLY A 299 7.33 -14.21 -11.75
N ARG A 300 7.53 -12.89 -11.86
CA ARG A 300 6.60 -11.96 -12.53
C ARG A 300 7.20 -11.52 -13.85
N ASP A 301 6.42 -11.57 -14.92
CA ASP A 301 6.83 -11.06 -16.22
C ASP A 301 6.82 -9.53 -16.24
N MET A 302 7.75 -8.95 -16.98
CA MET A 302 7.80 -7.52 -17.25
C MET A 302 7.09 -7.22 -18.57
N VAL A 303 6.06 -6.37 -18.51
CA VAL A 303 5.37 -5.88 -19.71
C VAL A 303 6.13 -4.67 -20.26
N HIS A 304 6.50 -4.71 -21.53
CA HIS A 304 7.12 -3.57 -22.20
C HIS A 304 6.06 -2.54 -22.60
N LEU A 305 6.34 -1.28 -22.29
CA LEU A 305 5.52 -0.13 -22.63
C LEU A 305 6.31 0.78 -23.58
N ASP A 306 6.24 0.48 -24.87
CA ASP A 306 6.92 1.23 -25.93
C ASP A 306 6.57 2.73 -25.95
N PRO A 307 5.32 3.15 -25.65
CA PRO A 307 4.96 4.57 -25.54
C PRO A 307 5.69 5.34 -24.42
N LEU A 308 6.30 4.64 -23.46
CA LEU A 308 7.00 5.23 -22.31
C LEU A 308 8.53 5.33 -22.48
N THR A 309 9.04 5.29 -23.72
CA THR A 309 10.44 5.65 -24.01
C THR A 309 10.64 7.17 -23.98
N GLU A 310 11.88 7.66 -23.79
CA GLU A 310 12.14 9.11 -23.86
C GLU A 310 11.79 9.66 -25.26
N ASP A 311 12.06 8.89 -26.32
CA ASP A 311 11.78 9.29 -27.71
C ASP A 311 10.28 9.33 -28.00
N ALA A 312 9.51 8.32 -27.58
CA ALA A 312 8.06 8.29 -27.75
C ALA A 312 7.38 9.44 -26.98
N TYR A 313 7.78 9.67 -25.73
CA TYR A 313 7.27 10.78 -24.93
C TYR A 313 7.62 12.15 -25.54
N ALA A 314 8.84 12.31 -26.08
CA ALA A 314 9.24 13.55 -26.74
C ALA A 314 8.48 13.82 -28.05
N ALA A 315 8.08 12.77 -28.77
CA ALA A 315 7.33 12.88 -30.01
C ALA A 315 5.83 13.15 -29.78
N ALA A 316 5.21 12.48 -28.81
CA ALA A 316 3.78 12.55 -28.54
C ALA A 316 3.48 12.35 -27.04
N PRO A 317 3.58 13.40 -26.21
CA PRO A 317 3.41 13.29 -24.76
C PRO A 317 1.99 12.92 -24.34
N ASP A 318 0.98 13.30 -25.14
CA ASP A 318 -0.43 13.05 -24.83
C ASP A 318 -0.83 11.58 -25.03
N THR A 319 -0.24 10.90 -26.02
CA THR A 319 -0.49 9.48 -26.29
C THR A 319 0.45 8.52 -25.56
N ALA A 320 1.44 9.05 -24.82
CA ALA A 320 2.38 8.23 -24.05
C ALA A 320 1.70 7.51 -22.86
N TRP A 321 0.50 7.94 -22.48
CA TRP A 321 -0.25 7.46 -21.32
C TRP A 321 -1.59 6.80 -21.66
N GLU A 322 -1.94 6.70 -22.95
CA GLU A 322 -3.12 5.97 -23.47
C GLU A 322 -2.83 4.47 -23.62
#